data_AF-D4Z5Y6-F1
#
_entry.id   AF-D4Z5Y6-F1
#
_cell.length_a   1.000
_cell.length_b   1.000
_cell.length_c   1.000
_cell.angle_alpha   90.00
_cell.angle_beta   90.00
_cell.angle_gamma   90.00
#
_symmetry.space_group_name_H-M   'P 1'
#
loop_
_entity.id
_entity.type
_entity.pdbx_description
1 polymer ?
#
loop_
_entity_poly.entity_id
_entity_poly.type
_entity_poly.pdbx_seq_one_letter_code
_entity_poly.pdbx_strand_id
1 'polypeptide(L)'
;MTIARHRLQARAALNDRRNWQVKRRERTRHLIELGGLVMKAGLVELVDDDRAVILGLLGEAAARLRAGDRGQQLLLWRRRGQRMFAAESLPVQD
;
A
#
# COMPACT_ATOMS: atom_id res chain seq x y z
N MET A 1 -24.00 24.50 -34.83
CA MET A 1 -23.94 24.10 -33.40
C MET A 1 -23.28 22.73 -33.14
N THR A 2 -23.13 21.85 -34.15
CA THR A 2 -22.66 20.46 -33.99
C THR A 2 -21.15 20.34 -33.68
N ILE A 3 -20.31 21.15 -34.33
CA ILE A 3 -18.84 21.10 -34.18
C ILE A 3 -18.39 21.48 -32.76
N ALA A 4 -19.04 22.48 -32.14
CA ALA A 4 -18.72 22.90 -30.78
C ALA A 4 -19.02 21.80 -29.74
N ARG A 5 -20.14 21.07 -29.91
CA ARG A 5 -20.49 19.93 -29.06
C ARG A 5 -19.51 18.77 -29.21
N HIS A 6 -19.11 18.44 -30.44
CA HIS A 6 -18.15 17.36 -30.68
C HIS A 6 -16.78 17.66 -30.04
N ARG A 7 -16.34 18.93 -30.06
CA ARG A 7 -15.10 19.37 -29.39
C ARG A 7 -15.20 19.24 -27.86
N LEU A 8 -16.34 19.59 -27.27
CA LEU A 8 -16.56 19.44 -25.82
C LEU A 8 -16.58 17.97 -25.41
N GLN A 9 -17.28 17.11 -26.16
CA GLN A 9 -17.31 15.66 -25.92
C GLN A 9 -15.93 15.02 -26.07
N ALA A 10 -15.16 15.40 -27.10
CA ALA A 10 -13.79 14.91 -27.27
C ALA A 10 -12.86 15.35 -26.11
N ARG A 11 -13.00 16.58 -25.62
CA ARG A 11 -12.25 17.06 -24.45
C ARG A 11 -12.63 16.32 -23.17
N ALA A 12 -13.92 16.06 -22.95
CA ALA A 12 -14.39 15.27 -21.82
C ALA A 12 -13.82 13.84 -21.86
N ALA A 13 -13.91 13.15 -23.00
CA ALA A 13 -13.37 11.80 -23.16
C ALA A 13 -11.84 11.72 -22.93
N LEU A 14 -11.09 12.73 -23.36
CA LEU A 14 -9.65 12.81 -23.09
C LEU A 14 -9.35 13.01 -21.60
N ASN A 15 -10.13 13.86 -20.93
CA ASN A 15 -9.99 14.08 -19.50
C ASN A 15 -10.35 12.83 -18.69
N ASP A 16 -11.40 12.12 -19.06
CA ASP A 16 -11.77 10.85 -18.44
C ASP A 16 -10.66 9.80 -18.61
N ARG A 17 -10.09 9.70 -19.82
CA ARG A 17 -8.96 8.81 -20.08
C ARG A 17 -7.74 9.18 -19.24
N ARG A 18 -7.41 10.47 -19.13
CA ARG A 18 -6.30 10.95 -18.26
C ARG A 18 -6.57 10.63 -16.79
N ASN A 19 -7.77 10.89 -16.31
CA ASN A 19 -8.18 10.61 -14.94
C ASN A 19 -8.08 9.11 -14.63
N TRP A 20 -8.53 8.25 -15.55
CA TRP A 20 -8.37 6.80 -15.44
C TRP A 20 -6.90 6.39 -15.38
N GLN A 21 -6.04 6.95 -16.24
CA GLN A 21 -4.61 6.66 -16.23
C GLN A 21 -3.94 7.07 -14.92
N VAL A 22 -4.31 8.24 -14.35
CA VAL A 22 -3.80 8.70 -13.05
C VAL A 22 -4.22 7.73 -11.95
N LYS A 23 -5.52 7.42 -11.84
CA LYS A 23 -6.03 6.46 -10.85
C LYS A 23 -5.39 5.08 -10.96
N ARG A 24 -5.09 4.62 -12.17
CA ARG A 24 -4.38 3.36 -12.41
C ARG A 24 -2.95 3.42 -11.86
N ARG A 25 -2.21 4.48 -12.15
CA ARG A 25 -0.84 4.67 -11.65
C ARG A 25 -0.82 4.77 -10.12
N GLU A 26 -1.76 5.49 -9.53
CA GLU A 26 -1.92 5.60 -8.08
C GLU A 26 -2.20 4.24 -7.44
N ARG A 27 -3.12 3.45 -8.02
CA ARG A 27 -3.40 2.09 -7.55
C ARG A 27 -2.17 1.19 -7.63
N THR A 28 -1.47 1.18 -8.77
CA THR A 28 -0.26 0.37 -8.95
C THR A 28 0.82 0.79 -7.96
N ARG A 29 1.06 2.10 -7.80
CA ARG A 29 2.03 2.61 -6.82
C ARG A 29 1.65 2.17 -5.40
N HIS A 30 0.39 2.32 -5.01
CA HIS A 30 -0.07 1.93 -3.68
C HIS A 30 0.15 0.43 -3.41
N LEU A 31 -0.17 -0.44 -4.36
CA LEU A 31 0.04 -1.89 -4.20
C LEU A 31 1.53 -2.25 -4.13
N ILE A 32 2.38 -1.56 -4.89
CA ILE A 32 3.85 -1.74 -4.82
C ILE A 32 4.37 -1.29 -3.46
N GLU A 33 3.94 -0.14 -2.96
CA GLU A 33 4.31 0.36 -1.63
C GLU A 33 3.93 -0.64 -0.53
N LEU A 34 2.70 -1.17 -0.58
CA LEU A 34 2.26 -2.22 0.35
C LEU A 34 3.09 -3.50 0.22
N GLY A 35 3.39 -3.96 -0.99
CA GLY A 35 4.27 -5.11 -1.22
C GLY A 35 5.68 -4.89 -0.66
N GLY A 36 6.20 -3.66 -0.79
CA GLY A 36 7.47 -3.25 -0.19
C GLY A 36 7.48 -3.37 1.33
N LEU A 37 6.35 -3.08 2.01
CA LEU A 37 6.24 -3.28 3.46
C LEU A 37 6.31 -4.76 3.86
N VAL A 38 5.71 -5.64 3.06
CA VAL A 38 5.76 -7.10 3.31
C VAL A 38 7.18 -7.62 3.18
N MET A 39 7.89 -7.22 2.13
CA MET A 39 9.31 -7.57 1.95
C MET A 39 10.18 -7.01 3.07
N LYS A 40 10.01 -5.73 3.42
CA LYS A 40 10.78 -5.06 4.50
C LYS A 40 10.56 -5.69 5.87
N ALA A 41 9.38 -6.25 6.12
CA ALA A 41 9.08 -6.99 7.34
C ALA A 41 9.76 -8.38 7.38
N GLY A 42 10.50 -8.77 6.34
CA GLY A 42 11.16 -10.06 6.21
C GLY A 42 10.19 -11.22 5.95
N LEU A 43 8.90 -10.94 5.74
CA LEU A 43 7.89 -11.99 5.67
C LEU A 43 8.08 -12.89 4.46
N VAL A 44 8.45 -12.33 3.31
CA VAL A 44 8.64 -13.11 2.07
C VAL A 44 9.72 -14.17 2.25
N GLU A 45 10.86 -13.82 2.87
CA GLU A 45 11.95 -14.74 3.13
C GLU A 45 11.59 -15.76 4.23
N LEU A 46 11.00 -15.30 5.33
CA LEU A 46 10.66 -16.15 6.48
C LEU A 46 9.61 -17.22 6.17
N VAL A 47 8.74 -16.98 5.19
CA VAL A 47 7.62 -17.87 4.85
C VAL A 47 7.71 -18.44 3.43
N ASP A 48 8.85 -18.29 2.76
CA ASP A 48 9.09 -18.75 1.38
C ASP A 48 8.01 -18.32 0.37
N ASP A 49 7.67 -17.02 0.41
CA ASP A 49 6.59 -16.40 -0.39
C ASP A 49 5.21 -17.08 -0.28
N ASP A 50 4.95 -17.84 0.79
CA ASP A 50 3.63 -18.44 1.02
C ASP A 50 2.57 -17.35 1.30
N ARG A 51 1.80 -17.07 0.25
CA ARG A 51 0.75 -16.03 0.26
C ARG A 51 -0.37 -16.34 1.24
N ALA A 52 -0.69 -17.62 1.49
CA ALA A 52 -1.72 -17.99 2.44
C ALA A 52 -1.25 -17.70 3.87
N VAL A 53 0.02 -17.99 4.17
CA VAL A 53 0.64 -17.66 5.47
C VAL A 53 0.69 -16.15 5.68
N ILE A 54 1.15 -15.38 4.68
CA ILE A 54 1.18 -13.91 4.76
C ILE A 54 -0.21 -13.34 5.01
N LEU A 55 -1.22 -13.83 4.29
CA LEU A 55 -2.60 -13.41 4.47
C LEU A 55 -3.13 -13.77 5.87
N GLY A 56 -2.79 -14.96 6.39
CA GLY A 56 -3.11 -15.38 7.74
C GLY A 56 -2.54 -14.46 8.81
N LEU A 57 -1.26 -14.09 8.70
CA LEU A 57 -0.59 -13.17 9.62
C LEU A 57 -1.23 -11.77 9.62
N LEU A 58 -1.55 -11.23 8.45
CA LEU A 58 -2.26 -9.96 8.32
C LEU A 58 -3.70 -10.04 8.87
N GLY A 59 -4.36 -11.19 8.66
CA GLY A 59 -5.68 -11.48 9.21
C GLY A 59 -5.70 -11.49 10.73
N GLU A 60 -4.70 -12.10 11.36
CA GLU A 60 -4.52 -12.12 12.82
C GLU A 60 -4.31 -10.71 13.37
N ALA A 61 -3.46 -9.90 12.73
CA ALA A 61 -3.29 -8.50 13.09
C ALA A 61 -4.61 -7.72 13.01
N ALA A 62 -5.38 -7.93 11.94
CA ALA A 62 -6.68 -7.28 11.78
C ALA A 62 -7.69 -7.75 12.84
N ALA A 63 -7.70 -9.04 13.20
CA ALA A 63 -8.54 -9.58 14.26
C ALA A 63 -8.20 -8.95 15.62
N ARG A 64 -6.91 -8.81 15.93
CA ARG A 64 -6.44 -8.18 17.16
C ARG A 64 -6.85 -6.71 17.29
N LEU A 65 -6.88 -5.97 16.18
CA LEU A 65 -7.39 -4.59 16.17
C LEU A 65 -8.91 -4.49 16.31
N ARG A 66 -9.66 -5.54 15.95
CA ARG A 66 -11.11 -5.61 16.14
C ARG A 66 -11.50 -6.03 17.56
N ALA A 67 -10.67 -6.82 18.24
CA ALA A 67 -11.01 -7.48 19.49
C ALA A 67 -10.64 -6.72 20.78
N GLY A 68 -9.82 -5.64 20.72
CA GLY A 68 -9.31 -4.97 21.93
C GLY A 68 -9.06 -3.47 21.78
N ASP A 69 -8.22 -2.90 22.66
CA ASP A 69 -7.82 -1.48 22.61
C ASP A 69 -6.98 -1.18 21.36
N ARG A 70 -7.70 -0.87 20.27
CA ARG A 70 -7.16 -0.47 18.98
C ARG A 70 -6.19 0.70 19.10
N GLY A 71 -6.44 1.66 20.00
CA GLY A 71 -5.61 2.85 20.15
C GLY A 71 -4.22 2.50 20.66
N GLN A 72 -4.16 1.74 21.76
CA GLN A 72 -2.90 1.28 22.33
C GLN A 72 -2.13 0.38 21.35
N GLN A 73 -2.80 -0.56 20.69
CA GLN A 73 -2.15 -1.46 19.74
C GLN A 73 -1.56 -0.70 18.54
N LEU A 74 -2.31 0.24 17.95
CA LEU A 74 -1.81 1.06 16.86
C LEU A 74 -0.61 1.92 17.29
N LEU A 75 -0.60 2.46 18.51
CA LEU A 75 0.53 3.21 19.03
C LEU A 75 1.79 2.35 19.12
N LEU A 76 1.67 1.13 19.67
CA LEU A 76 2.78 0.18 19.81
C LEU A 76 3.33 -0.23 18.43
N TRP A 77 2.46 -0.61 17.49
CA TRP A 77 2.88 -1.03 16.15
C TRP A 77 3.49 0.12 15.35
N ARG A 78 2.97 1.35 15.49
CA ARG A 78 3.57 2.53 14.86
C ARG A 78 5.01 2.75 15.34
N ARG A 79 5.25 2.71 16.66
CA ARG A 79 6.60 2.87 17.22
C ARG A 79 7.54 1.75 16.76
N ARG A 80 7.05 0.51 16.70
CA ARG A 80 7.84 -0.62 16.17
C ARG A 80 8.21 -0.41 14.71
N GLY A 81 7.24 -0.08 13.86
CA GLY A 81 7.47 0.18 12.44
C GLY A 81 8.50 1.29 12.22
N GLN A 82 8.38 2.42 12.93
CA GLN A 82 9.35 3.51 12.85
C GLN A 82 10.79 3.06 13.14
N ARG A 83 10.99 2.20 14.15
CA ARG A 83 12.32 1.66 14.46
C ARG A 83 12.84 0.72 13.37
N MET A 84 11.98 -0.09 12.77
CA MET A 84 12.38 -0.96 11.65
C MET A 84 12.84 -0.13 10.44
N PHE A 85 12.09 0.93 10.09
CA PHE A 85 12.49 1.86 9.03
C PHE A 85 13.83 2.58 9.34
N ALA A 86 14.04 2.97 10.60
CA ALA A 86 15.28 3.61 11.01
C ALA A 86 16.48 2.66 10.98
N ALA A 87 16.33 1.40 11.41
CA ALA A 87 17.41 0.42 11.49
C ALA A 87 18.02 0.10 10.11
N GLU A 88 17.21 0.07 9.06
CA GLU A 88 17.65 -0.15 7.68
C GLU A 88 18.31 1.10 7.05
N SER A 89 18.08 2.28 7.64
CA SER A 89 18.66 3.55 7.16
C SER A 89 20.04 3.84 7.77
N LEU A 90 20.48 3.04 8.75
CA LEU A 90 21.80 3.15 9.34
C LEU A 90 22.81 2.43 8.44
N PRO A 91 24.00 3.01 8.17
CA PRO A 91 25.01 2.33 7.39
C PRO A 91 25.37 1.01 8.08
N VAL A 92 25.44 -0.07 7.29
CA VAL A 92 26.02 -1.34 7.74
C VAL A 92 27.45 -1.02 8.18
N GLN A 93 27.72 -1.16 9.47
CA GLN A 93 29.09 -1.13 9.96
C GLN A 93 29.67 -2.51 9.65
N ASP A 94 30.62 -2.54 8.72
CA ASP A 94 31.45 -3.71 8.41
C ASP A 94 32.29 -4.14 9.61
#